data_AF-A0A3M7N9E4-F1
#
_entry.id   AF-A0A3M7N9E4-F1
#
_cell.length_a   1.000
_cell.length_b   1.000
_cell.length_c   1.000
_cell.angle_alpha   90.00
_cell.angle_beta   90.00
_cell.angle_gamma   90.00
#
_symmetry.space_group_name_H-M   'P 1'
#
loop_
_entity.id
_entity.type
_entity.pdbx_description
1 polymer ?
#
loop_
_entity_poly.entity_id
_entity_poly.type
_entity_poly.pdbx_seq_one_letter_code
_entity_poly.pdbx_strand_id
1 'polypeptide(L)'
;MLEDNSTVELIRHAIANFNTEPDKAAISRINEYRTQLQEMRGLKISGAEDALRRLARQQATLSSQHRDAMAEHDSGQHTSEIVELDTKKFRIAKQASELEAESERLEAELDRLKMRLADLEEQGVEGDESARRAREVDDPTILRLWLYRSLGITLELDEAGNYTKATIANTNKGDVHVVNIDPKFSRWFYADYFWQTMQARGLIVSFDALGTLYRLRKPVGEQYLAIAQQCGLSRAKEIDAKEVEASFRSAFKSVGARHPNYGRETLGSPEEWWAQAAYELYPDVRPFLQRIHEIRQRLEEERSAPDAVVLVGVITNSDPRVRQVLESMGLGVGVSRPPERRSMDERWRDASETARDPEALPIATSFRYIWSPRHDFDFVSTSYEAEAEKPEPAIFNRAGNLARLNLISRMEQRRHSDGDREHPFREAFDFVRDTISHRRDIETMSWIHVGDDYAKDYVGAQESGIDAFHLVRQGAGTRRKGAQTISNLIELVPIVNIMAEQNLFSRRDKVD
;
A
#
# COMPACT_ATOMS: atom_id res chain seq x y z
N MET A 1 84.26 27.51 44.24
CA MET A 1 84.21 26.05 44.50
C MET A 1 82.89 25.68 45.19
N LEU A 2 81.74 26.15 44.66
CA LEU A 2 80.44 26.13 45.36
C LEU A 2 79.28 25.56 44.51
N GLU A 3 79.54 24.93 43.36
CA GLU A 3 78.46 24.48 42.45
C GLU A 3 78.31 22.95 42.30
N ASP A 4 79.25 22.12 42.77
CA ASP A 4 79.21 20.67 42.50
C ASP A 4 78.33 19.85 43.45
N ASN A 5 78.11 20.29 44.70
CA ASN A 5 77.37 19.47 45.67
C ASN A 5 75.84 19.42 45.41
N SER A 6 75.26 20.46 44.80
CA SER A 6 73.82 20.54 44.49
C SER A 6 73.39 19.53 43.43
N THR A 7 74.21 19.36 42.39
CA THR A 7 73.93 18.46 41.26
C THR A 7 73.98 17.00 41.68
N VAL A 8 74.90 16.63 42.56
CA VAL A 8 75.02 15.25 43.08
C VAL A 8 73.83 14.87 43.95
N GLU A 9 73.32 15.79 44.78
CA GLU A 9 72.12 15.55 45.60
C GLU A 9 70.87 15.40 44.74
N LEU A 10 70.71 16.22 43.70
CA LEU A 10 69.62 16.11 42.72
C LEU A 10 69.62 14.76 41.99
N ILE A 11 70.79 14.27 41.57
CA ILE A 11 70.92 12.95 40.94
C ILE A 11 70.56 11.83 41.92
N ARG A 12 71.02 11.91 43.18
CA ARG A 12 70.66 10.91 44.20
C ARG A 12 69.17 10.92 44.51
N HIS A 13 68.55 12.09 44.58
CA HIS A 13 67.11 12.24 44.81
C HIS A 13 66.29 11.75 43.61
N ALA A 14 66.76 11.99 42.39
CA ALA A 14 66.14 11.45 41.17
C ALA A 14 66.21 9.91 41.15
N ILE A 15 67.35 9.32 41.50
CA ILE A 15 67.51 7.85 41.57
C ILE A 15 66.63 7.25 42.67
N ALA A 16 66.57 7.88 43.86
CA ALA A 16 65.76 7.39 44.98
C ALA A 16 64.25 7.44 44.68
N ASN A 17 63.79 8.44 43.91
CA ASN A 17 62.39 8.59 43.54
C ASN A 17 62.01 7.86 42.25
N PHE A 18 62.98 7.30 41.51
CA PHE A 18 62.72 6.53 40.29
C PHE A 18 62.29 5.09 40.65
N ASN A 19 61.04 4.96 41.08
CA ASN A 19 60.45 3.68 41.45
C ASN A 19 59.95 2.93 40.21
N THR A 20 60.60 1.82 39.87
CA THR A 20 60.28 1.01 38.68
C THR A 20 59.22 -0.06 38.92
N GLU A 21 58.84 -0.32 40.18
CA GLU A 21 57.89 -1.38 40.53
C GLU A 21 56.45 -1.13 40.04
N PRO A 22 55.89 0.10 40.11
CA PRO A 22 54.57 0.39 39.53
C PRO A 22 54.52 0.13 38.02
N ASP A 23 55.60 0.47 37.31
CA ASP A 23 55.70 0.29 35.86
C ASP A 23 55.80 -1.19 35.48
N LYS A 24 56.58 -1.98 36.23
CA LYS A 24 56.62 -3.44 36.08
C LYS A 24 55.24 -4.07 36.33
N ALA A 25 54.54 -3.63 37.39
CA ALA A 25 53.20 -4.10 37.70
C ALA A 25 52.19 -3.72 36.60
N ALA A 26 52.31 -2.53 36.01
CA ALA A 26 51.50 -2.09 34.89
C ALA A 26 51.76 -2.95 33.64
N ILE A 27 53.02 -3.26 33.33
CA ILE A 27 53.39 -4.13 32.21
C ILE A 27 52.83 -5.55 32.41
N SER A 28 52.92 -6.11 33.62
CA SER A 28 52.34 -7.43 33.93
C SER A 28 50.82 -7.43 33.72
N ARG A 29 50.12 -6.40 34.19
CA ARG A 29 48.66 -6.25 34.00
C ARG A 29 48.28 -6.11 32.51
N ILE A 30 49.06 -5.35 31.74
CA ILE A 30 48.85 -5.21 30.29
C ILE A 30 49.01 -6.56 29.60
N ASN A 31 50.01 -7.37 30.01
CA ASN A 31 50.20 -8.70 29.46
C ASN A 31 49.04 -9.65 29.78
N GLU A 32 48.52 -9.61 31.02
CA GLU A 32 47.33 -10.37 31.41
C GLU A 32 46.11 -9.99 30.56
N TYR A 33 45.84 -8.69 30.39
CA TYR A 33 44.76 -8.22 29.53
C TYR A 33 44.94 -8.61 28.07
N ARG A 34 46.19 -8.60 27.57
CA ARG A 34 46.49 -9.05 26.21
C ARG A 34 46.16 -10.52 26.02
N THR A 35 46.51 -11.37 26.98
CA THR A 35 46.19 -12.81 26.95
C THR A 35 44.69 -13.04 26.98
N GLN A 36 43.96 -12.40 27.90
CA GLN A 36 42.49 -12.49 27.97
C GLN A 36 41.82 -12.04 26.66
N LEU A 37 42.32 -10.96 26.06
CA LEU A 37 41.79 -10.44 24.81
C LEU A 37 42.09 -11.37 23.62
N GLN A 38 43.24 -12.05 23.63
CA GLN A 38 43.57 -13.08 22.66
C GLN A 38 42.64 -14.30 22.79
N GLU A 39 42.35 -14.77 24.00
CA GLU A 39 41.41 -15.87 24.24
C GLU A 39 39.99 -15.51 23.78
N MET A 40 39.49 -14.33 24.16
CA MET A 40 38.17 -13.84 23.74
C MET A 40 38.06 -13.70 22.22
N ARG A 41 39.13 -13.25 21.55
CA ARG A 41 39.19 -13.21 20.08
C ARG A 41 39.18 -14.60 19.48
N GLY A 42 39.93 -15.54 20.04
CA GLY A 42 39.93 -16.95 19.60
C GLY A 42 38.54 -17.58 19.65
N LEU A 43 37.81 -17.37 20.75
CA LEU A 43 36.43 -17.86 20.90
C LEU A 43 35.48 -17.23 19.87
N LYS A 44 35.59 -15.92 19.61
CA LYS A 44 34.78 -15.25 18.58
C LYS A 44 35.08 -15.73 17.17
N ILE A 45 36.36 -15.93 16.84
CA ILE A 45 36.78 -16.44 15.53
C ILE A 45 36.24 -17.86 15.33
N SER A 46 36.41 -18.73 16.32
CA SER A 46 35.89 -20.10 16.29
C SER A 46 34.36 -20.13 16.08
N GLY A 47 33.62 -19.29 16.83
CA GLY A 47 32.17 -19.18 16.65
C GLY A 47 31.75 -18.69 15.26
N ALA A 48 32.49 -17.74 14.68
CA ALA A 48 32.24 -17.26 13.32
C ALA A 48 32.57 -18.33 12.26
N GLU A 49 33.65 -19.09 12.43
CA GLU A 49 34.02 -20.21 11.56
C GLU A 49 32.95 -21.31 11.58
N ASP A 50 32.40 -21.64 12.74
CA ASP A 50 31.32 -22.61 12.87
C ASP A 50 30.02 -22.15 12.22
N ALA A 51 29.67 -20.87 12.37
CA ALA A 51 28.52 -20.28 11.69
C ALA A 51 28.69 -20.32 10.16
N LEU A 52 29.88 -19.99 9.66
CA LEU A 52 30.19 -20.00 8.23
C LEU A 52 30.13 -21.42 7.65
N ARG A 53 30.63 -22.42 8.38
CA ARG A 53 30.50 -23.84 8.01
C ARG A 53 29.04 -24.30 7.99
N ARG A 54 28.20 -23.84 8.91
CA ARG A 54 26.75 -24.16 8.91
C ARG A 54 26.05 -23.55 7.69
N LEU A 55 26.29 -22.27 7.41
CA LEU A 55 25.70 -21.58 6.26
C LEU A 55 26.15 -22.18 4.92
N ALA A 56 27.45 -22.53 4.79
CA ALA A 56 27.95 -23.20 3.60
C ALA A 56 27.28 -24.55 3.33
N ARG A 57 27.03 -25.34 4.40
CA ARG A 57 26.26 -26.59 4.27
C ARG A 57 24.82 -26.34 3.84
N GLN A 58 24.16 -25.33 4.41
CA GLN A 58 22.78 -24.98 4.04
C GLN A 58 22.67 -24.52 2.59
N GLN A 59 23.61 -23.71 2.12
CA GLN A 59 23.68 -23.29 0.72
C GLN A 59 23.87 -24.48 -0.22
N ALA A 60 24.74 -25.43 0.12
CA ALA A 60 24.96 -26.62 -0.69
C ALA A 60 23.68 -27.46 -0.84
N THR A 61 22.90 -27.62 0.25
CA THR A 61 21.61 -28.32 0.22
C THR A 61 20.60 -27.59 -0.66
N LEU A 62 20.42 -26.28 -0.47
CA LEU A 62 19.48 -25.48 -1.26
C LEU A 62 19.86 -25.44 -2.75
N SER A 63 21.16 -25.38 -3.06
CA SER A 63 21.65 -25.41 -4.44
C SER A 63 21.46 -26.78 -5.10
N SER A 64 21.52 -27.88 -4.34
CA SER A 64 21.13 -29.20 -4.85
C SER A 64 19.63 -29.26 -5.14
N GLN A 65 18.80 -28.84 -4.18
CA GLN A 65 17.33 -28.82 -4.35
C GLN A 65 16.90 -27.97 -5.56
N HIS A 66 17.54 -26.82 -5.76
CA HIS A 66 17.27 -25.99 -6.93
C HIS A 66 17.66 -26.68 -8.24
N ARG A 67 18.80 -27.39 -8.29
CA ARG A 67 19.19 -28.16 -9.48
C ARG A 67 18.24 -29.31 -9.75
N ASP A 68 17.77 -30.00 -8.72
CA ASP A 68 16.82 -31.10 -8.87
C ASP A 68 15.46 -30.58 -9.38
N ALA A 69 14.95 -29.46 -8.84
CA ALA A 69 13.73 -28.83 -9.32
C ALA A 69 13.84 -28.28 -10.76
N MET A 70 15.03 -27.80 -11.16
CA MET A 70 15.28 -27.38 -12.53
C MET A 70 15.43 -28.56 -13.50
N ALA A 71 15.90 -29.71 -13.03
CA ALA A 71 15.99 -30.93 -13.83
C ALA A 71 14.62 -31.61 -14.03
N GLU A 72 13.70 -31.48 -13.07
CA GLU A 72 12.30 -31.94 -13.21
C GLU A 72 11.51 -31.13 -14.25
N HIS A 73 11.90 -29.88 -14.53
CA HIS A 73 11.19 -28.99 -15.44
C HIS A 73 11.77 -29.03 -16.87
N ASP A 74 11.46 -30.08 -17.65
CA ASP A 74 11.81 -30.15 -19.08
C ASP A 74 10.99 -29.12 -19.90
N SER A 75 11.64 -28.02 -20.28
CA SER A 75 11.01 -26.92 -21.04
C SER A 75 10.45 -27.38 -22.39
N GLY A 76 10.96 -28.48 -22.95
CA GLY A 76 10.45 -29.09 -24.18
C GLY A 76 9.07 -29.74 -23.99
N GLN A 77 8.87 -30.49 -22.90
CA GLN A 77 7.58 -31.10 -22.58
C GLN A 77 6.53 -30.06 -22.22
N HIS A 78 6.91 -29.05 -21.43
CA HIS A 78 5.99 -27.98 -21.04
C HIS A 78 5.50 -27.17 -22.25
N THR A 79 6.36 -26.91 -23.23
CA THR A 79 5.97 -26.22 -24.47
C THR A 79 4.99 -27.07 -25.29
N SER A 80 5.20 -28.40 -25.35
CA SER A 80 4.27 -29.32 -26.01
C SER A 80 2.92 -29.39 -25.31
N GLU A 81 2.90 -29.45 -23.98
CA GLU A 81 1.66 -29.42 -23.19
C GLU A 81 0.89 -28.11 -23.35
N ILE A 82 1.58 -26.97 -23.38
CA ILE A 82 0.95 -25.66 -23.63
C ILE A 82 0.27 -25.66 -25.01
N VAL A 83 0.96 -26.15 -26.05
CA VAL A 83 0.39 -26.21 -27.41
C VAL A 83 -0.81 -27.16 -27.45
N GLU A 84 -0.74 -28.32 -26.80
CA GLU A 84 -1.88 -29.24 -26.70
C GLU A 84 -3.07 -28.61 -25.95
N LEU A 85 -2.81 -27.92 -24.84
CA LEU A 85 -3.84 -27.24 -24.08
C LEU A 85 -4.47 -26.09 -24.86
N ASP A 86 -3.68 -25.33 -25.64
CA ASP A 86 -4.20 -24.28 -26.52
C ASP A 86 -5.08 -24.87 -27.63
N THR A 87 -4.68 -25.99 -28.25
CA THR A 87 -5.55 -26.65 -29.25
C THR A 87 -6.85 -27.17 -28.65
N LYS A 88 -6.82 -27.70 -27.41
CA LYS A 88 -8.03 -28.10 -26.67
C LYS A 88 -8.89 -26.88 -26.34
N LYS A 89 -8.29 -25.77 -25.91
CA LYS A 89 -8.97 -24.50 -25.63
C LYS A 89 -9.68 -23.96 -26.87
N PHE A 90 -9.02 -23.97 -28.04
CA PHE A 90 -9.64 -23.58 -29.30
C PHE A 90 -10.80 -24.50 -29.69
N ARG A 91 -10.67 -25.80 -29.50
CA ARG A 91 -11.75 -26.76 -29.78
C ARG A 91 -12.96 -26.53 -28.86
N ILE A 92 -12.73 -26.33 -27.57
CA ILE A 92 -13.78 -26.05 -26.59
C ILE A 92 -14.45 -24.71 -26.90
N ALA A 93 -13.68 -23.67 -27.24
CA ALA A 93 -14.23 -22.38 -27.63
C ALA A 93 -15.11 -22.48 -28.89
N LYS A 94 -14.70 -23.29 -29.87
CA LYS A 94 -15.51 -23.55 -31.06
C LYS A 94 -16.80 -24.30 -30.73
N GLN A 95 -16.73 -25.34 -29.90
CA GLN A 95 -17.92 -26.08 -29.45
C GLN A 95 -18.87 -25.19 -28.62
N ALA A 96 -18.33 -24.31 -27.77
CA ALA A 96 -19.12 -23.35 -27.01
C ALA A 96 -19.84 -22.38 -27.95
N SER A 97 -19.15 -21.86 -28.97
CA SER A 97 -19.76 -20.98 -29.97
C SER A 97 -20.83 -21.69 -30.81
N GLU A 98 -20.63 -22.96 -31.17
CA GLU A 98 -21.65 -23.77 -31.86
C GLU A 98 -22.87 -24.01 -30.97
N LEU A 99 -22.67 -24.32 -29.68
CA LEU A 99 -23.75 -24.48 -28.71
C LEU A 99 -24.48 -23.17 -28.41
N GLU A 100 -23.79 -22.03 -28.38
CA GLU A 100 -24.40 -20.71 -28.25
C GLU A 100 -25.31 -20.40 -29.44
N ALA A 101 -24.83 -20.65 -30.67
CA ALA A 101 -25.64 -20.45 -31.87
C ALA A 101 -26.87 -21.39 -31.92
N GLU A 102 -26.73 -22.62 -31.41
CA GLU A 102 -27.86 -23.55 -31.30
C GLU A 102 -28.82 -23.16 -30.16
N SER A 103 -28.31 -22.63 -29.05
CA SER A 103 -29.13 -22.07 -27.96
C SER A 103 -29.93 -20.87 -28.44
N GLU A 104 -29.33 -19.93 -29.17
CA GLU A 104 -30.03 -18.78 -29.76
C GLU A 104 -31.13 -19.23 -30.72
N ARG A 105 -30.86 -20.27 -31.52
CA ARG A 105 -31.86 -20.85 -32.41
C ARG A 105 -33.02 -21.49 -31.65
N LEU A 106 -32.73 -22.27 -30.60
CA LEU A 106 -33.74 -22.92 -29.78
C LEU A 106 -34.55 -21.91 -28.96
N GLU A 107 -33.93 -20.84 -28.47
CA GLU A 107 -34.62 -19.72 -27.81
C GLU A 107 -35.59 -19.03 -28.77
N ALA A 108 -35.18 -18.76 -30.01
CA ALA A 108 -36.07 -18.20 -31.03
C ALA A 108 -37.25 -19.13 -31.37
N GLU A 109 -37.04 -20.44 -31.38
CA GLU A 109 -38.11 -21.43 -31.59
C GLU A 109 -39.05 -21.51 -30.38
N LEU A 110 -38.50 -21.44 -29.17
CA LEU A 110 -39.23 -21.44 -27.92
C LEU A 110 -40.11 -20.18 -27.78
N ASP A 111 -39.61 -19.01 -28.15
CA ASP A 111 -40.39 -17.77 -28.15
C ASP A 111 -41.53 -17.82 -29.16
N ARG A 112 -41.30 -18.41 -30.34
CA ARG A 112 -42.35 -18.65 -31.33
C ARG A 112 -43.43 -19.58 -30.81
N LEU A 113 -43.04 -20.66 -30.11
CA LEU A 113 -43.99 -21.61 -29.52
C LEU A 113 -44.73 -20.99 -28.32
N LYS A 114 -44.07 -20.15 -27.50
CA LYS A 114 -44.72 -19.39 -26.43
C LYS A 114 -45.76 -18.41 -26.98
N MET A 115 -45.46 -17.70 -28.05
CA MET A 115 -46.45 -16.84 -28.73
C MET A 115 -47.64 -17.67 -29.24
N ARG A 116 -47.37 -18.83 -29.85
CA ARG A 116 -48.42 -19.76 -30.30
C ARG A 116 -49.28 -20.29 -29.14
N LEU A 117 -48.65 -20.57 -28.01
CA LEU A 117 -49.32 -21.03 -26.79
C LEU A 117 -50.17 -19.91 -26.19
N ALA A 118 -49.65 -18.68 -26.12
CA ALA A 118 -50.37 -17.51 -25.62
C ALA A 118 -51.62 -17.21 -26.47
N ASP A 119 -51.50 -17.26 -27.81
CA ASP A 119 -52.64 -17.10 -28.72
C ASP A 119 -53.72 -18.19 -28.51
N LEU A 120 -53.32 -19.41 -28.17
CA LEU A 120 -54.24 -20.54 -27.92
C LEU A 120 -54.83 -20.51 -26.50
N GLU A 121 -54.07 -20.06 -25.51
CA GLU A 121 -54.52 -19.88 -24.13
C GLU A 121 -55.46 -18.67 -24.00
N GLU A 122 -55.28 -17.60 -24.78
CA GLU A 122 -56.23 -16.48 -24.88
C GLU A 122 -57.58 -16.91 -25.50
N GLN A 123 -57.57 -18.00 -26.29
CA GLN A 123 -58.77 -18.64 -26.82
C GLN A 123 -59.35 -19.71 -25.88
N GLY A 124 -58.66 -20.04 -24.78
CA GLY A 124 -59.04 -21.07 -23.81
C GLY A 124 -59.71 -20.49 -22.57
N VAL A 125 -60.98 -20.82 -22.36
CA VAL A 125 -61.70 -20.52 -21.12
C VAL A 125 -61.30 -21.54 -20.06
N GLU A 126 -60.29 -21.24 -19.23
CA GLU A 126 -60.23 -21.59 -17.80
C GLU A 126 -58.91 -21.10 -17.19
N GLY A 127 -59.03 -20.17 -16.25
CA GLY A 127 -57.89 -19.59 -15.54
C GLY A 127 -57.41 -20.46 -14.40
N ASP A 128 -56.10 -20.41 -14.17
CA ASP A 128 -55.54 -20.51 -12.83
C ASP A 128 -54.38 -19.52 -12.69
N GLU A 129 -54.60 -18.45 -11.93
CA GLU A 129 -53.62 -17.40 -11.59
C GLU A 129 -52.38 -17.96 -10.88
N SER A 130 -52.45 -19.18 -10.36
CA SER A 130 -51.37 -19.85 -9.63
C SER A 130 -50.28 -20.37 -10.57
N ALA A 131 -50.65 -20.83 -11.78
CA ALA A 131 -49.72 -21.32 -12.80
C ALA A 131 -49.01 -20.19 -13.58
N ARG A 132 -49.53 -18.96 -13.50
CA ARG A 132 -48.91 -17.76 -14.10
C ARG A 132 -47.78 -17.22 -13.22
N ARG A 133 -47.98 -17.19 -11.90
CA ARG A 133 -46.97 -16.75 -10.91
C ARG A 133 -45.80 -17.71 -10.74
N ALA A 134 -46.00 -19.03 -10.92
CA ALA A 134 -44.90 -20.00 -10.86
C ALA A 134 -43.95 -19.94 -12.08
N ARG A 135 -44.41 -19.43 -13.22
CA ARG A 135 -43.61 -19.27 -14.45
C ARG A 135 -42.72 -18.01 -14.45
N GLU A 136 -43.02 -17.01 -13.61
CA GLU A 136 -42.26 -15.75 -13.52
C GLU A 136 -41.01 -15.82 -12.62
N VAL A 137 -40.85 -16.89 -11.83
CA VAL A 137 -39.78 -16.98 -10.81
C VAL A 137 -38.48 -17.59 -11.35
N ASP A 138 -38.53 -18.38 -12.42
CA ASP A 138 -37.37 -19.12 -12.96
C ASP A 138 -36.78 -18.54 -14.27
N ASP A 139 -37.19 -17.34 -14.70
CA ASP A 139 -36.63 -16.71 -15.90
C ASP A 139 -35.27 -16.02 -15.58
N PRO A 140 -34.13 -16.50 -16.14
CA PRO A 140 -32.83 -15.87 -15.95
C PRO A 140 -32.77 -14.41 -16.44
N THR A 141 -33.68 -14.02 -17.33
CA THR A 141 -33.88 -12.63 -17.76
C THR A 141 -34.48 -11.80 -16.66
N ILE A 142 -35.44 -12.33 -15.91
CA ILE A 142 -36.05 -11.66 -14.74
C ILE A 142 -35.02 -11.55 -13.60
N LEU A 143 -34.17 -12.56 -13.40
CA LEU A 143 -33.06 -12.49 -12.43
C LEU A 143 -31.98 -11.48 -12.83
N ARG A 144 -31.60 -11.41 -14.11
CA ARG A 144 -30.67 -10.39 -14.62
C ARG A 144 -31.28 -8.99 -14.56
N LEU A 145 -32.55 -8.83 -14.94
CA LEU A 145 -33.28 -7.57 -14.82
C LEU A 145 -33.44 -7.15 -13.36
N TRP A 146 -33.69 -8.09 -12.46
CA TRP A 146 -33.70 -7.85 -11.02
C TRP A 146 -32.32 -7.42 -10.52
N LEU A 147 -31.24 -8.09 -10.95
CA LEU A 147 -29.88 -7.72 -10.59
C LEU A 147 -29.53 -6.30 -11.07
N TYR A 148 -29.79 -5.96 -12.33
CA TYR A 148 -29.51 -4.63 -12.86
C TYR A 148 -30.40 -3.54 -12.21
N ARG A 149 -31.66 -3.84 -11.91
CA ARG A 149 -32.54 -2.95 -11.12
C ARG A 149 -32.05 -2.79 -9.68
N SER A 150 -31.53 -3.86 -9.06
CA SER A 150 -30.95 -3.81 -7.71
C SER A 150 -29.66 -3.00 -7.64
N LEU A 151 -28.89 -2.99 -8.73
CA LEU A 151 -27.73 -2.11 -8.94
C LEU A 151 -28.14 -0.66 -9.26
N GLY A 152 -29.45 -0.36 -9.28
CA GLY A 152 -29.98 0.97 -9.50
C GLY A 152 -30.23 1.35 -10.96
N ILE A 153 -30.03 0.43 -11.92
CA ILE A 153 -30.17 0.71 -13.35
C ILE A 153 -31.58 0.33 -13.80
N THR A 154 -32.35 1.33 -14.23
CA THR A 154 -33.69 1.15 -14.82
C THR A 154 -33.66 1.63 -16.27
N LEU A 155 -34.15 0.81 -17.19
CA LEU A 155 -34.19 1.13 -18.62
C LEU A 155 -35.64 1.37 -19.04
N GLU A 156 -35.88 2.48 -19.74
CA GLU A 156 -37.17 2.80 -20.37
C GLU A 156 -37.08 2.44 -21.87
N LEU A 157 -38.13 1.76 -22.33
CA LEU A 157 -38.32 1.32 -23.70
C LEU A 157 -39.35 2.23 -24.37
N ASP A 158 -39.18 2.53 -25.66
CA ASP A 158 -40.24 3.15 -26.46
C ASP A 158 -41.30 2.13 -26.93
N GLU A 159 -42.37 2.61 -27.57
CA GLU A 159 -43.44 1.79 -28.16
C GLU A 159 -42.93 0.81 -29.23
N ALA A 160 -41.70 0.99 -29.73
CA ALA A 160 -41.04 0.15 -30.72
C ALA A 160 -40.03 -0.84 -30.10
N GLY A 161 -39.87 -0.86 -28.77
CA GLY A 161 -38.97 -1.77 -28.05
C GLY A 161 -37.50 -1.36 -28.03
N ASN A 162 -37.16 -0.11 -28.38
CA ASN A 162 -35.80 0.40 -28.28
C ASN A 162 -35.56 1.10 -26.94
N TYR A 163 -34.36 0.91 -26.38
CA TYR A 163 -33.93 1.62 -25.17
C TYR A 163 -33.68 3.08 -25.48
N THR A 164 -34.55 3.97 -24.99
CA THR A 164 -34.47 5.41 -25.25
C THR A 164 -33.88 6.18 -24.09
N LYS A 165 -33.95 5.61 -22.89
CA LYS A 165 -33.53 6.29 -21.66
C LYS A 165 -33.13 5.28 -20.59
N ALA A 166 -31.99 5.53 -19.96
CA ALA A 166 -31.54 4.82 -18.78
C ALA A 166 -31.59 5.74 -17.57
N THR A 167 -32.14 5.25 -16.47
CA THR A 167 -32.20 5.91 -15.19
C THR A 167 -31.31 5.13 -14.23
N ILE A 168 -30.20 5.74 -13.81
CA ILE A 168 -29.21 5.15 -12.90
C ILE A 168 -29.45 5.81 -11.55
N ALA A 169 -30.20 5.12 -10.70
CA ALA A 169 -30.53 5.53 -9.35
C ALA A 169 -29.49 4.95 -8.38
N ASN A 170 -28.76 5.80 -7.67
CA ASN A 170 -28.03 5.35 -6.50
C ASN A 170 -29.05 5.18 -5.36
N THR A 171 -29.53 3.94 -5.17
CA THR A 171 -30.62 3.58 -4.25
C THR A 171 -30.38 4.03 -2.82
N ASN A 172 -29.12 4.30 -2.44
CA ASN A 172 -28.73 4.73 -1.09
C ASN A 172 -28.58 6.26 -0.95
N LYS A 173 -28.59 7.04 -2.05
CA LYS A 173 -28.40 8.52 -2.02
C LYS A 173 -29.56 9.33 -2.58
N GLY A 174 -30.62 8.69 -3.09
CA GLY A 174 -31.72 9.40 -3.76
C GLY A 174 -31.29 10.18 -5.01
N ASP A 175 -30.07 9.94 -5.50
CA ASP A 175 -29.53 10.58 -6.70
C ASP A 175 -29.83 9.71 -7.91
N VAL A 176 -30.40 10.35 -8.93
CA VAL A 176 -31.00 9.68 -10.09
C VAL A 176 -30.44 10.33 -11.34
N HIS A 177 -29.47 9.67 -11.96
CA HIS A 177 -28.88 10.10 -13.22
C HIS A 177 -29.72 9.57 -14.37
N VAL A 178 -30.35 10.48 -15.11
CA VAL A 178 -31.14 10.16 -16.30
C VAL A 178 -30.27 10.40 -17.53
N VAL A 179 -30.08 9.35 -18.31
CA VAL A 179 -29.25 9.33 -19.52
C VAL A 179 -30.16 8.99 -20.70
N ASN A 180 -30.28 9.90 -21.66
CA ASN A 180 -30.97 9.61 -22.92
C ASN A 180 -30.02 8.81 -23.83
N ILE A 181 -30.50 7.65 -24.30
CA ILE A 181 -29.74 6.76 -25.17
C ILE A 181 -30.03 7.18 -26.60
N ASP A 182 -29.05 7.80 -27.24
CA ASP A 182 -29.08 8.21 -28.65
C ASP A 182 -28.38 7.12 -29.49
N PRO A 183 -29.04 6.57 -30.53
CA PRO A 183 -28.47 5.55 -31.40
C PRO A 183 -27.16 5.96 -32.12
N LYS A 184 -26.79 7.25 -32.11
CA LYS A 184 -25.53 7.74 -32.67
C LYS A 184 -24.28 7.29 -31.91
N PHE A 185 -24.41 6.94 -30.63
CA PHE A 185 -23.28 6.48 -29.82
C PHE A 185 -23.25 4.95 -29.73
N SER A 186 -22.05 4.38 -29.60
CA SER A 186 -21.89 2.94 -29.56
C SER A 186 -22.38 2.34 -28.24
N ARG A 187 -22.80 1.07 -28.27
CA ARG A 187 -23.15 0.31 -27.06
C ARG A 187 -22.00 0.28 -26.05
N TRP A 188 -20.75 0.27 -26.54
CA TRP A 188 -19.55 0.33 -25.72
C TRP A 188 -19.40 1.66 -25.00
N PHE A 189 -19.65 2.79 -25.67
CA PHE A 189 -19.62 4.12 -25.06
C PHE A 189 -20.63 4.22 -23.92
N TYR A 190 -21.86 3.74 -24.11
CA TYR A 190 -22.87 3.73 -23.05
C TYR A 190 -22.53 2.77 -21.92
N ALA A 191 -21.97 1.59 -22.22
CA ALA A 191 -21.52 0.67 -21.18
C ALA A 191 -20.43 1.31 -20.30
N ASP A 192 -19.42 1.93 -20.90
CA ASP A 192 -18.34 2.64 -20.20
C ASP A 192 -18.89 3.83 -19.38
N TYR A 193 -19.78 4.63 -19.96
CA TYR A 193 -20.45 5.76 -19.30
C TYR A 193 -21.29 5.32 -18.08
N PHE A 194 -22.07 4.23 -18.22
CA PHE A 194 -22.86 3.70 -17.10
C PHE A 194 -21.95 3.22 -15.97
N TRP A 195 -20.85 2.52 -16.30
CA TRP A 195 -19.89 2.09 -15.29
C TRP A 195 -19.17 3.26 -14.62
N GLN A 196 -18.82 4.32 -15.36
CA GLN A 196 -18.23 5.54 -14.78
C GLN A 196 -19.17 6.24 -13.81
N THR A 197 -20.46 6.25 -14.11
CA THR A 197 -21.49 6.85 -13.24
C THR A 197 -21.71 6.04 -11.96
N MET A 198 -21.19 4.81 -11.89
CA MET A 198 -21.28 3.89 -10.75
C MET A 198 -20.00 3.82 -9.89
N GLN A 199 -18.96 4.61 -10.20
CA GLN A 199 -17.62 4.50 -9.57
C GLN A 199 -17.59 4.88 -8.07
N ALA A 200 -16.73 4.17 -7.33
CA ALA A 200 -16.51 4.37 -5.91
C ALA A 200 -15.96 5.76 -5.60
N ARG A 201 -16.57 6.37 -4.59
CA ARG A 201 -16.29 7.73 -4.14
C ARG A 201 -15.24 7.67 -3.04
N GLY A 202 -14.00 8.00 -3.35
CA GLY A 202 -12.90 7.96 -2.38
C GLY A 202 -11.83 9.01 -2.66
N LEU A 203 -11.09 9.41 -1.62
CA LEU A 203 -9.97 10.35 -1.72
C LEU A 203 -8.71 9.71 -1.13
N ILE A 204 -7.60 9.75 -1.87
CA ILE A 204 -6.27 9.40 -1.38
C ILE A 204 -5.46 10.68 -1.22
N VAL A 205 -4.88 10.88 -0.04
CA VAL A 205 -3.93 11.96 0.22
C VAL A 205 -2.59 11.34 0.60
N SER A 206 -1.57 11.56 -0.21
CA SER A 206 -0.26 10.95 -0.03
C SER A 206 0.82 12.00 0.15
N PHE A 207 1.84 11.67 0.95
CA PHE A 207 2.91 12.60 1.30
C PHE A 207 4.28 11.99 1.03
N ASP A 208 5.25 12.81 0.62
CA ASP A 208 6.65 12.49 0.88
C ASP A 208 6.96 12.56 2.39
N ALA A 209 8.07 11.98 2.82
CA ALA A 209 8.43 11.87 4.23
C ALA A 209 9.42 12.94 4.70
N LEU A 210 10.64 12.96 4.17
CA LEU A 210 11.73 13.83 4.63
C LEU A 210 11.64 15.21 3.97
N GLY A 211 11.60 16.29 4.74
CA GLY A 211 11.37 17.65 4.21
C GLY A 211 9.89 18.02 4.15
N THR A 212 9.02 17.00 4.12
CA THR A 212 7.57 17.13 4.10
C THR A 212 6.92 16.82 5.46
N LEU A 213 7.07 15.63 6.02
CA LEU A 213 6.48 15.24 7.32
C LEU A 213 7.47 15.42 8.48
N TYR A 214 8.72 15.05 8.29
CA TYR A 214 9.76 15.20 9.30
C TYR A 214 11.04 15.78 8.72
N ARG A 215 11.88 16.28 9.61
CA ARG A 215 13.22 16.78 9.31
C ARG A 215 14.20 16.24 10.31
N LEU A 216 15.49 16.41 10.03
CA LEU A 216 16.53 16.18 11.02
C LEU A 216 16.43 17.24 12.12
N ARG A 217 16.50 16.83 13.38
CA ARG A 217 16.47 17.71 14.56
C ARG A 217 17.67 18.66 14.60
N LYS A 218 18.82 18.20 14.10
CA LYS A 218 20.05 18.98 13.89
C LYS A 218 20.64 18.67 12.52
N PRO A 219 21.47 19.55 11.94
CA PRO A 219 22.27 19.22 10.75
C PRO A 219 23.04 17.90 10.94
N VAL A 220 23.22 17.13 9.86
CA VAL A 220 23.88 15.81 9.92
C VAL A 220 25.28 15.93 10.49
N GLY A 221 26.01 16.98 10.09
CA GLY A 221 27.35 17.26 10.62
C GLY A 221 27.40 17.39 12.13
N GLU A 222 26.45 18.11 12.74
CA GLU A 222 26.38 18.27 14.19
C GLU A 222 26.04 16.95 14.90
N GLN A 223 25.17 16.14 14.32
CA GLN A 223 24.80 14.84 14.90
C GLN A 223 25.96 13.86 14.87
N TYR A 224 26.68 13.80 13.75
CA TYR A 224 27.85 12.94 13.60
C TYR A 224 28.96 13.36 14.57
N LEU A 225 29.21 14.67 14.74
CA LEU A 225 30.17 15.15 15.72
C LEU A 225 29.75 14.85 17.16
N ALA A 226 28.46 14.99 17.48
CA ALA A 226 27.95 14.65 18.81
C ALA A 226 28.13 13.16 19.14
N ILE A 227 27.83 12.26 18.19
CA ILE A 227 28.04 10.82 18.35
C ILE A 227 29.54 10.51 18.45
N ALA A 228 30.37 11.09 17.59
CA ALA A 228 31.82 10.91 17.63
C ALA A 228 32.41 11.31 19.00
N GLN A 229 31.95 12.43 19.56
CA GLN A 229 32.34 12.86 20.91
C GLN A 229 31.88 11.88 22.00
N GLN A 230 30.64 11.36 21.91
CA GLN A 230 30.12 10.34 22.84
C GLN A 230 30.90 9.02 22.75
N CYS A 231 31.38 8.66 21.57
CA CYS A 231 32.24 7.50 21.35
C CYS A 231 33.72 7.73 21.74
N GLY A 232 34.06 8.89 22.32
CA GLY A 232 35.41 9.19 22.81
C GLY A 232 36.38 9.76 21.77
N LEU A 233 35.92 10.13 20.57
CA LEU A 233 36.74 10.81 19.56
C LEU A 233 36.92 12.28 19.95
N SER A 234 37.92 12.54 20.80
CA SER A 234 38.23 13.87 21.35
C SER A 234 38.52 14.93 20.28
N ARG A 235 39.08 14.52 19.12
CA ARG A 235 39.33 15.40 17.97
C ARG A 235 38.04 15.90 17.29
N ALA A 236 36.88 15.28 17.54
CA ALA A 236 35.59 15.76 17.02
C ALA A 236 35.15 17.10 17.63
N LYS A 237 35.85 17.64 18.64
CA LYS A 237 35.63 19.02 19.12
C LYS A 237 36.31 20.08 18.25
N GLU A 238 37.28 19.68 17.44
CA GLU A 238 38.12 20.58 16.62
C GLU A 238 37.61 20.67 15.17
N ILE A 239 36.66 19.81 14.79
CA ILE A 239 36.12 19.72 13.43
C ILE A 239 34.87 20.61 13.32
N ASP A 240 34.81 21.44 12.27
CA ASP A 240 33.63 22.25 11.98
C ASP A 240 32.48 21.36 11.48
N ALA A 241 31.30 21.50 12.09
CA ALA A 241 30.07 20.82 11.66
C ALA A 241 29.74 21.08 10.18
N LYS A 242 30.09 22.25 9.64
CA LYS A 242 29.89 22.57 8.22
C LYS A 242 30.77 21.74 7.29
N GLU A 243 31.99 21.40 7.71
CA GLU A 243 32.90 20.57 6.93
C GLU A 243 32.43 19.12 6.90
N VAL A 244 31.94 18.62 8.04
CA VAL A 244 31.30 17.29 8.12
C VAL A 244 30.04 17.24 7.27
N GLU A 245 29.21 18.28 7.31
CA GLU A 245 28.00 18.39 6.49
C GLU A 245 28.32 18.38 4.99
N ALA A 246 29.33 19.14 4.55
CA ALA A 246 29.76 19.18 3.15
C ALA A 246 30.31 17.82 2.69
N SER A 247 31.15 17.20 3.53
CA SER A 247 31.73 15.88 3.29
C SER A 247 30.65 14.80 3.25
N PHE A 248 29.66 14.88 4.15
CA PHE A 248 28.50 14.01 4.17
C PHE A 248 27.70 14.12 2.88
N ARG A 249 27.36 15.33 2.41
CA ARG A 249 26.63 15.51 1.13
C ARG A 249 27.39 14.93 -0.06
N SER A 250 28.71 15.14 -0.11
CA SER A 250 29.57 14.58 -1.16
C SER A 250 29.59 13.05 -1.12
N ALA A 251 29.81 12.47 0.07
CA ALA A 251 29.81 11.03 0.29
C ALA A 251 28.43 10.42 0.00
N PHE A 252 27.35 11.04 0.46
CA PHE A 252 25.97 10.61 0.23
C PHE A 252 25.64 10.57 -1.27
N LYS A 253 26.01 11.61 -2.02
CA LYS A 253 25.82 11.63 -3.49
C LYS A 253 26.66 10.54 -4.19
N SER A 254 27.92 10.35 -3.76
CA SER A 254 28.80 9.31 -4.30
C SER A 254 28.31 7.89 -3.99
N VAL A 255 27.82 7.67 -2.77
CA VAL A 255 27.30 6.38 -2.31
C VAL A 255 25.96 6.10 -2.99
N GLY A 256 25.04 7.06 -3.06
CA GLY A 256 23.78 6.89 -3.79
C GLY A 256 23.97 6.60 -5.28
N ALA A 257 25.02 7.15 -5.90
CA ALA A 257 25.37 6.81 -7.29
C ALA A 257 25.95 5.40 -7.46
N ARG A 258 26.72 4.91 -6.46
CA ARG A 258 27.31 3.56 -6.46
C ARG A 258 26.35 2.46 -6.00
N HIS A 259 25.42 2.83 -5.13
CA HIS A 259 24.45 1.96 -4.48
C HIS A 259 23.05 2.62 -4.55
N PRO A 260 22.43 2.62 -5.75
CA PRO A 260 21.07 3.15 -5.93
C PRO A 260 20.07 2.46 -5.00
N ASN A 261 18.96 3.13 -4.70
CA ASN A 261 17.90 2.59 -3.85
C ASN A 261 18.39 1.99 -2.52
N TYR A 262 19.20 2.76 -1.78
CA TYR A 262 19.76 2.39 -0.47
C TYR A 262 20.59 1.10 -0.50
N GLY A 263 21.14 0.77 -1.66
CA GLY A 263 21.97 -0.40 -1.87
C GLY A 263 21.21 -1.73 -1.89
N ARG A 264 19.91 -1.74 -2.17
CA ARG A 264 19.07 -2.96 -2.24
C ARG A 264 19.70 -4.14 -2.97
N GLU A 265 20.34 -3.90 -4.11
CA GLU A 265 20.97 -4.95 -4.92
C GLU A 265 22.47 -5.13 -4.61
N THR A 266 23.05 -4.25 -3.79
CA THR A 266 24.51 -4.11 -3.65
C THR A 266 25.03 -4.21 -2.21
N LEU A 267 24.15 -4.16 -1.20
CA LEU A 267 24.45 -4.19 0.24
C LEU A 267 23.60 -5.27 0.93
N GLY A 268 24.03 -5.73 2.10
CA GLY A 268 23.36 -6.81 2.83
C GLY A 268 22.06 -6.38 3.53
N SER A 269 21.98 -5.12 3.97
CA SER A 269 20.75 -4.56 4.51
C SER A 269 20.75 -3.02 4.56
N PRO A 270 19.58 -2.37 4.61
CA PRO A 270 19.48 -0.93 4.83
C PRO A 270 20.04 -0.47 6.19
N GLU A 271 20.07 -1.34 7.19
CA GLU A 271 20.66 -1.07 8.51
C GLU A 271 22.16 -0.81 8.44
N GLU A 272 22.88 -1.43 7.50
CA GLU A 272 24.27 -1.08 7.19
C GLU A 272 24.40 0.37 6.68
N TRP A 273 23.30 0.95 6.19
CA TRP A 273 23.22 2.29 5.61
C TRP A 273 22.86 3.40 6.63
N TRP A 274 22.18 3.09 7.74
CA TRP A 274 21.97 4.08 8.82
C TRP A 274 21.92 3.49 10.23
N ALA A 275 22.36 4.26 11.24
CA ALA A 275 22.12 4.00 12.66
C ALA A 275 21.45 5.21 13.37
N GLN A 276 20.26 4.90 13.90
CA GLN A 276 19.27 5.51 14.81
C GLN A 276 19.27 7.01 15.27
N ALA A 277 18.01 7.52 15.22
CA ALA A 277 17.32 8.58 16.00
C ALA A 277 17.77 10.05 15.84
N ALA A 278 17.48 10.61 14.65
CA ALA A 278 17.86 11.95 14.23
C ALA A 278 16.69 12.93 13.97
N TYR A 279 15.44 12.47 13.99
CA TYR A 279 14.33 13.15 13.31
C TYR A 279 13.30 13.78 14.25
N GLU A 280 12.62 14.80 13.77
CA GLU A 280 11.46 15.44 14.39
C GLU A 280 10.41 15.85 13.35
N LEU A 281 9.13 15.84 13.74
CA LEU A 281 8.03 16.28 12.89
C LEU A 281 8.06 17.79 12.68
N TYR A 282 7.59 18.24 11.51
CA TYR A 282 7.26 19.65 11.34
C TYR A 282 6.06 20.06 12.23
N PRO A 283 6.02 21.31 12.74
CA PRO A 283 5.00 21.73 13.71
C PRO A 283 3.55 21.63 13.23
N ASP A 284 3.32 21.69 11.93
CA ASP A 284 2.00 21.67 11.27
C ASP A 284 1.49 20.25 10.97
N VAL A 285 2.32 19.21 11.09
CA VAL A 285 1.93 17.84 10.75
C VAL A 285 0.90 17.28 11.72
N ARG A 286 1.09 17.44 13.03
CA ARG A 286 0.11 16.95 14.01
C ARG A 286 -1.23 17.69 13.91
N PRO A 287 -1.27 19.03 13.85
CA PRO A 287 -2.53 19.74 13.66
C PRO A 287 -3.22 19.36 12.34
N PHE A 288 -2.46 19.11 11.26
CA PHE A 288 -3.01 18.60 10.01
C PHE A 288 -3.68 17.24 10.19
N LEU A 289 -2.97 16.25 10.75
CA LEU A 289 -3.49 14.88 10.95
C LEU A 289 -4.72 14.86 11.86
N GLN A 290 -4.76 15.74 12.87
CA GLN A 290 -5.94 15.92 13.72
C GLN A 290 -7.15 16.40 12.91
N ARG A 291 -6.98 17.39 12.03
CA ARG A 291 -8.06 17.85 11.14
C ARG A 291 -8.52 16.77 10.16
N ILE A 292 -7.60 15.94 9.65
CA ILE A 292 -7.98 14.81 8.80
C ILE A 292 -8.77 13.76 9.59
N HIS A 293 -8.41 13.48 10.84
CA HIS A 293 -9.21 12.61 11.72
C HIS A 293 -10.62 13.16 11.95
N GLU A 294 -10.76 14.45 12.20
CA GLU A 294 -12.08 15.11 12.35
C GLU A 294 -12.92 14.97 11.06
N ILE A 295 -12.30 15.18 9.89
CA ILE A 295 -12.96 14.97 8.60
C ILE A 295 -13.39 13.51 8.43
N ARG A 296 -12.50 12.55 8.70
CA ARG A 296 -12.79 11.11 8.62
C ARG A 296 -13.95 10.72 9.53
N GLN A 297 -13.92 11.15 10.78
CA GLN A 297 -14.94 10.84 11.77
C GLN A 297 -16.30 11.43 11.35
N ARG A 298 -16.32 12.70 10.95
CA ARG A 298 -17.54 13.35 10.44
C ARG A 298 -18.11 12.60 9.23
N LEU A 299 -17.26 12.21 8.29
CA LEU A 299 -17.67 11.41 7.12
C LEU A 299 -18.21 10.04 7.52
N GLU A 300 -17.64 9.42 8.55
CA GLU A 300 -18.10 8.13 9.10
C GLU A 300 -19.50 8.25 9.75
N GLU A 301 -19.74 9.35 10.48
CA GLU A 301 -20.98 9.64 11.21
C GLU A 301 -22.11 10.14 10.28
N GLU A 302 -21.80 11.01 9.32
CA GLU A 302 -22.78 11.64 8.42
C GLU A 302 -23.18 10.74 7.23
N ARG A 303 -22.44 9.67 6.93
CA ARG A 303 -22.68 8.84 5.72
C ARG A 303 -22.89 7.36 6.00
N SER A 304 -24.07 6.87 5.64
CA SER A 304 -24.40 5.44 5.56
C SER A 304 -23.84 4.71 4.33
N ALA A 305 -23.05 5.35 3.46
CA ALA A 305 -22.51 4.72 2.26
C ALA A 305 -21.21 3.94 2.57
N PRO A 306 -21.14 2.62 2.30
CA PRO A 306 -20.03 1.77 2.75
C PRO A 306 -18.66 2.13 2.15
N ASP A 307 -18.63 2.78 0.99
CA ASP A 307 -17.40 2.89 0.18
C ASP A 307 -16.74 4.28 0.25
N ALA A 308 -17.36 5.24 0.95
CA ALA A 308 -16.81 6.60 1.10
C ALA A 308 -15.63 6.61 2.08
N VAL A 309 -14.41 6.80 1.59
CA VAL A 309 -13.19 6.77 2.42
C VAL A 309 -12.21 7.90 2.06
N VAL A 310 -11.51 8.41 3.08
CA VAL A 310 -10.31 9.25 2.91
C VAL A 310 -9.11 8.46 3.42
N LEU A 311 -8.27 7.98 2.51
CA LEU A 311 -7.04 7.27 2.84
C LEU A 311 -5.85 8.23 2.84
N VAL A 312 -4.95 8.06 3.80
CA VAL A 312 -3.74 8.87 3.97
C VAL A 312 -2.54 7.94 3.88
N GLY A 313 -1.52 8.30 3.12
CA GLY A 313 -0.34 7.43 2.98
C GLY A 313 0.97 8.19 2.79
N VAL A 314 2.06 7.47 2.93
CA VAL A 314 3.42 7.99 2.70
C VAL A 314 4.00 7.32 1.46
N ILE A 315 4.58 8.11 0.55
CA ILE A 315 5.27 7.64 -0.66
C ILE A 315 6.61 8.35 -0.72
N THR A 316 7.69 7.64 -0.47
CA THR A 316 8.99 8.28 -0.25
C THR A 316 10.15 7.49 -0.85
N ASN A 317 11.12 8.23 -1.41
CA ASN A 317 12.41 7.64 -1.77
C ASN A 317 13.17 7.47 -0.46
N SER A 318 13.09 6.27 0.10
CA SER A 318 13.66 5.88 1.39
C SER A 318 13.70 4.36 1.51
N ASP A 319 14.36 3.88 2.55
CA ASP A 319 14.36 2.48 2.93
C ASP A 319 13.17 2.12 3.86
N PRO A 320 12.93 0.82 4.16
CA PRO A 320 11.76 0.38 4.94
C PRO A 320 11.65 0.94 6.36
N ARG A 321 12.73 1.52 6.93
CA ARG A 321 12.72 2.03 8.31
C ARG A 321 11.84 3.26 8.51
N VAL A 322 11.39 3.93 7.44
CA VAL A 322 10.47 5.08 7.54
C VAL A 322 9.27 4.76 8.41
N ARG A 323 8.74 3.53 8.32
CA ARG A 323 7.68 3.05 9.20
C ARG A 323 8.04 3.19 10.68
N GLN A 324 9.18 2.62 11.09
CA GLN A 324 9.66 2.67 12.48
C GLN A 324 9.97 4.11 12.92
N VAL A 325 10.46 4.94 12.01
CA VAL A 325 10.73 6.36 12.27
C VAL A 325 9.42 7.10 12.61
N LEU A 326 8.37 6.93 11.81
CA LEU A 326 7.06 7.53 12.05
C LEU A 326 6.42 6.99 13.34
N GLU A 327 6.48 5.68 13.57
CA GLU A 327 6.00 5.03 14.81
C GLU A 327 6.76 5.56 16.04
N SER A 328 8.07 5.78 15.95
CA SER A 328 8.87 6.37 17.04
C SER A 328 8.50 7.81 17.37
N MET A 329 7.89 8.53 16.42
CA MET A 329 7.31 9.85 16.63
C MET A 329 5.88 9.78 17.18
N GLY A 330 5.39 8.59 17.54
CA GLY A 330 4.06 8.38 18.09
C GLY A 330 2.94 8.55 17.06
N LEU A 331 3.19 8.22 15.79
CA LEU A 331 2.18 8.20 14.74
C LEU A 331 1.72 6.76 14.48
N GLY A 332 0.41 6.57 14.27
CA GLY A 332 -0.17 5.29 13.88
C GLY A 332 0.07 5.01 12.40
N VAL A 333 0.78 3.91 12.09
CA VAL A 333 1.18 3.58 10.71
C VAL A 333 0.61 2.23 10.29
N GLY A 334 -0.16 2.23 9.21
CA GLY A 334 -0.77 1.05 8.58
C GLY A 334 0.20 0.33 7.64
N VAL A 335 -0.32 -0.46 6.72
CA VAL A 335 0.44 -1.47 5.96
C VAL A 335 1.59 -0.90 5.12
N SER A 336 2.78 -1.49 5.21
CA SER A 336 3.91 -1.17 4.32
C SER A 336 4.25 -2.28 3.33
N ARG A 337 3.82 -3.52 3.62
CA ARG A 337 3.97 -4.69 2.74
C ARG A 337 2.65 -5.47 2.71
N PRO A 338 2.25 -5.99 1.54
CA PRO A 338 1.11 -6.91 1.47
C PRO A 338 1.33 -8.09 2.43
N PRO A 339 0.28 -8.59 3.11
CA PRO A 339 0.40 -9.79 3.91
C PRO A 339 0.88 -10.96 3.04
N GLU A 340 1.72 -11.82 3.61
CA GLU A 340 2.23 -13.00 2.90
C GLU A 340 1.08 -13.90 2.46
N ARG A 341 1.25 -14.53 1.29
CA ARG A 341 0.29 -15.48 0.78
C ARG A 341 0.27 -16.71 1.69
N ARG A 342 -0.77 -16.81 2.51
CA ARG A 342 -1.04 -18.02 3.31
C ARG A 342 -1.31 -19.23 2.43
N SER A 343 -0.89 -20.40 2.91
CA SER A 343 -1.19 -21.67 2.24
C SER A 343 -2.70 -21.95 2.24
N MET A 344 -3.15 -22.85 1.36
CA MET A 344 -4.55 -23.26 1.33
C MET A 344 -4.98 -23.86 2.68
N ASP A 345 -4.08 -24.63 3.31
CA ASP A 345 -4.32 -25.29 4.60
C ASP A 345 -4.48 -24.28 5.75
N GLU A 346 -3.66 -23.22 5.78
CA GLU A 346 -3.79 -22.15 6.77
C GLU A 346 -5.10 -21.37 6.59
N ARG A 347 -5.49 -21.09 5.35
CA ARG A 347 -6.78 -20.46 5.04
C ARG A 347 -7.95 -21.35 5.48
N TRP A 348 -7.85 -22.66 5.26
CA TRP A 348 -8.88 -23.62 5.66
C TRP A 348 -8.97 -23.77 7.18
N ARG A 349 -7.83 -23.70 7.87
CA ARG A 349 -7.75 -23.76 9.34
C ARG A 349 -8.35 -22.51 9.97
N ASP A 350 -8.01 -21.32 9.50
CA ASP A 350 -8.61 -20.06 9.98
C ASP A 350 -10.10 -20.01 9.64
N ALA A 351 -10.51 -20.39 8.43
CA ALA A 351 -11.92 -20.48 8.07
C ALA A 351 -12.67 -21.49 8.96
N SER A 352 -12.04 -22.61 9.32
CA SER A 352 -12.61 -23.61 10.25
C SER A 352 -12.62 -23.14 11.71
N GLU A 353 -11.66 -22.33 12.15
CA GLU A 353 -11.64 -21.72 13.49
C GLU A 353 -12.68 -20.59 13.57
N THR A 354 -12.80 -19.79 12.52
CA THR A 354 -13.81 -18.73 12.36
C THR A 354 -15.22 -19.34 12.28
N ALA A 355 -15.42 -20.45 11.57
CA ALA A 355 -16.69 -21.16 11.51
C ALA A 355 -17.12 -21.83 12.83
N ARG A 356 -16.22 -21.96 13.81
CA ARG A 356 -16.52 -22.49 15.17
C ARG A 356 -16.94 -21.39 16.15
N ASP A 357 -16.80 -20.12 15.77
CA ASP A 357 -17.25 -18.97 16.53
C ASP A 357 -18.62 -18.51 16.01
N PRO A 358 -19.71 -18.61 16.80
CA PRO A 358 -21.05 -18.20 16.39
C PRO A 358 -21.18 -16.68 16.12
N GLU A 359 -20.22 -15.86 16.55
CA GLU A 359 -20.18 -14.42 16.27
C GLU A 359 -19.25 -14.06 15.11
N ALA A 360 -18.49 -15.00 14.55
CA ALA A 360 -17.52 -14.70 13.53
C ALA A 360 -18.10 -14.81 12.10
N LEU A 361 -17.63 -13.90 11.22
CA LEU A 361 -18.04 -13.85 9.83
C LEU A 361 -17.63 -15.13 9.06
N PRO A 362 -18.39 -15.53 8.04
CA PRO A 362 -18.01 -16.60 7.10
C PRO A 362 -16.76 -16.27 6.26
N ILE A 363 -16.31 -15.01 6.28
CA ILE A 363 -15.19 -14.50 5.48
C ILE A 363 -14.26 -13.64 6.35
N ALA A 364 -13.44 -14.25 7.21
CA ALA A 364 -12.26 -13.55 7.71
C ALA A 364 -11.16 -13.68 6.66
N THR A 365 -10.91 -12.63 5.87
CA THR A 365 -9.76 -12.63 4.97
C THR A 365 -8.49 -12.23 5.70
N SER A 366 -7.33 -12.54 5.11
CA SER A 366 -6.04 -12.07 5.61
C SER A 366 -5.89 -10.54 5.59
N PHE A 367 -6.83 -9.82 4.97
CA PHE A 367 -6.82 -8.36 4.88
C PHE A 367 -7.58 -7.70 6.03
N ARG A 368 -8.34 -8.45 6.85
CA ARG A 368 -9.25 -7.90 7.86
C ARG A 368 -8.64 -6.82 8.74
N TYR A 369 -7.39 -7.00 9.19
CA TYR A 369 -6.74 -6.11 10.15
C TYR A 369 -5.81 -5.06 9.53
N ILE A 370 -5.88 -4.86 8.22
CA ILE A 370 -5.01 -3.90 7.52
C ILE A 370 -5.45 -2.46 7.80
N TRP A 371 -6.75 -2.18 7.71
CA TRP A 371 -7.29 -0.85 7.98
C TRP A 371 -7.59 -0.68 9.47
N SER A 372 -7.37 0.54 9.98
CA SER A 372 -7.73 0.92 11.34
C SER A 372 -8.06 2.42 11.37
N PRO A 373 -9.13 2.83 12.07
CA PRO A 373 -9.45 4.25 12.23
C PRO A 373 -8.41 5.00 13.07
N ARG A 374 -7.49 4.29 13.74
CA ARG A 374 -6.39 4.86 14.53
C ARG A 374 -5.13 5.15 13.72
N HIS A 375 -5.10 4.80 12.44
CA HIS A 375 -3.93 5.08 11.59
C HIS A 375 -3.92 6.55 11.17
N ASP A 376 -2.82 7.25 11.48
CA ASP A 376 -2.50 8.54 10.90
C ASP A 376 -2.15 8.40 9.41
N PHE A 377 -1.42 7.33 9.08
CA PHE A 377 -1.10 6.92 7.72
C PHE A 377 -1.54 5.47 7.51
N ASP A 378 -2.47 5.21 6.61
CA ASP A 378 -3.01 3.87 6.32
C ASP A 378 -2.02 2.97 5.58
N PHE A 379 -1.05 3.57 4.89
CA PHE A 379 0.00 2.84 4.20
C PHE A 379 1.32 3.63 4.06
N VAL A 380 2.40 2.88 3.85
CA VAL A 380 3.73 3.44 3.53
C VAL A 380 4.32 2.71 2.32
N SER A 381 4.66 3.46 1.28
CA SER A 381 5.38 2.98 0.11
C SER A 381 6.76 3.61 0.05
N THR A 382 7.78 2.78 0.26
CA THR A 382 9.19 3.19 0.17
C THR A 382 9.75 2.80 -1.19
N SER A 383 10.69 3.56 -1.74
CA SER A 383 11.37 3.19 -3.00
C SER A 383 12.08 1.84 -2.91
N TYR A 384 12.59 1.49 -1.73
CA TYR A 384 13.24 0.21 -1.49
C TYR A 384 12.29 -0.96 -1.72
N GLU A 385 11.07 -0.87 -1.21
CA GLU A 385 10.07 -1.93 -1.36
C GLU A 385 9.31 -1.84 -2.67
N ALA A 386 9.34 -0.68 -3.32
CA ALA A 386 8.79 -0.47 -4.66
C ALA A 386 9.72 -0.88 -5.79
N GLU A 387 11.01 -1.06 -5.48
CA GLU A 387 12.06 -1.30 -6.48
C GLU A 387 12.17 -0.17 -7.53
N ALA A 388 11.64 1.01 -7.20
CA ALA A 388 11.56 2.16 -8.07
C ALA A 388 11.55 3.43 -7.22
N GLU A 389 12.25 4.47 -7.69
CA GLU A 389 12.32 5.77 -7.03
C GLU A 389 11.43 6.78 -7.77
N LYS A 390 10.80 7.70 -7.03
CA LYS A 390 10.19 8.89 -7.65
C LYS A 390 11.26 9.61 -8.48
N PRO A 391 10.96 10.03 -9.73
CA PRO A 391 9.62 10.22 -10.30
C PRO A 391 9.00 9.01 -11.01
N GLU A 392 9.58 7.81 -10.96
CA GLU A 392 9.06 6.66 -11.71
C GLU A 392 7.63 6.26 -11.27
N PRO A 393 6.72 5.93 -12.20
CA PRO A 393 5.33 5.58 -11.86
C PRO A 393 5.17 4.35 -10.96
N ALA A 394 6.14 3.43 -10.97
CA ALA A 394 6.04 2.16 -10.26
C ALA A 394 5.88 2.30 -8.73
N ILE A 395 6.48 3.32 -8.11
CA ILE A 395 6.31 3.59 -6.67
C ILE A 395 4.89 4.06 -6.32
N PHE A 396 4.27 4.85 -7.20
CA PHE A 396 2.88 5.28 -7.08
C PHE A 396 1.92 4.11 -7.31
N ASN A 397 2.15 3.29 -8.33
CA ASN A 397 1.34 2.08 -8.57
C ASN A 397 1.34 1.13 -7.37
N ARG A 398 2.50 0.93 -6.73
CA ARG A 398 2.60 0.16 -5.49
C ARG A 398 1.81 0.79 -4.35
N ALA A 399 1.89 2.11 -4.19
CA ALA A 399 1.12 2.84 -3.18
C ALA A 399 -0.39 2.66 -3.39
N GLY A 400 -0.85 2.72 -4.64
CA GLY A 400 -2.24 2.45 -5.00
C GLY A 400 -2.67 1.04 -4.56
N ASN A 401 -1.86 0.02 -4.84
CA ASN A 401 -2.12 -1.34 -4.38
C ASN A 401 -2.27 -1.45 -2.85
N LEU A 402 -1.45 -0.73 -2.06
CA LEU A 402 -1.56 -0.71 -0.60
C LEU A 402 -2.82 0.03 -0.12
N ALA A 403 -3.19 1.14 -0.78
CA ALA A 403 -4.46 1.83 -0.52
C ALA A 403 -5.65 0.89 -0.75
N ARG A 404 -5.56 -0.01 -1.74
CA ARG A 404 -6.61 -0.99 -2.06
C ARG A 404 -6.86 -1.95 -0.92
N LEU A 405 -5.78 -2.44 -0.34
CA LEU A 405 -5.86 -3.40 0.76
C LEU A 405 -6.59 -2.77 1.96
N ASN A 406 -6.38 -1.47 2.19
CA ASN A 406 -7.10 -0.72 3.21
C ASN A 406 -8.60 -0.60 2.89
N LEU A 407 -8.96 -0.30 1.64
CA LEU A 407 -10.36 -0.21 1.22
C LEU A 407 -11.09 -1.55 1.43
N ILE A 408 -10.51 -2.65 0.94
CA ILE A 408 -11.06 -4.01 1.10
C ILE A 408 -11.20 -4.37 2.58
N SER A 409 -10.16 -4.09 3.37
CA SER A 409 -10.15 -4.33 4.82
C SER A 409 -11.28 -3.59 5.55
N ARG A 410 -11.49 -2.30 5.22
CA ARG A 410 -12.55 -1.49 5.83
C ARG A 410 -13.94 -2.01 5.48
N MET A 411 -14.17 -2.41 4.24
CA MET A 411 -15.45 -3.00 3.80
C MET A 411 -15.75 -4.29 4.54
N GLU A 412 -14.74 -5.16 4.70
CA GLU A 412 -14.85 -6.39 5.48
C GLU A 412 -15.24 -6.11 6.94
N GLN A 413 -14.61 -5.11 7.57
CA GLN A 413 -14.90 -4.72 8.95
C GLN A 413 -16.30 -4.13 9.13
N ARG A 414 -16.82 -3.33 8.19
CA ARG A 414 -18.19 -2.78 8.27
C ARG A 414 -19.27 -3.84 8.02
N ARG A 415 -19.06 -4.75 7.06
CA ARG A 415 -19.97 -5.89 6.87
C ARG A 415 -20.02 -6.81 8.08
N HIS A 416 -18.96 -6.85 8.90
CA HIS A 416 -18.99 -7.55 10.17
C HIS A 416 -19.94 -6.91 11.20
N SER A 417 -20.00 -5.58 11.26
CA SER A 417 -20.87 -4.89 12.22
C SER A 417 -22.34 -4.95 11.80
N ASP A 418 -22.62 -4.85 10.50
CA ASP A 418 -23.97 -4.59 9.98
C ASP A 418 -24.57 -5.76 9.16
N GLY A 419 -23.81 -6.85 8.95
CA GLY A 419 -24.15 -7.93 8.01
C GLY A 419 -25.22 -8.91 8.49
N ASP A 420 -25.90 -9.55 7.52
CA ASP A 420 -26.96 -10.52 7.78
C ASP A 420 -26.39 -11.87 8.24
N ARG A 421 -26.51 -12.13 9.55
CA ARG A 421 -26.02 -13.36 10.19
C ARG A 421 -26.87 -14.60 9.86
N GLU A 422 -28.07 -14.44 9.32
CA GLU A 422 -28.94 -15.55 8.95
C GLU A 422 -28.56 -16.16 7.59
N HIS A 423 -27.87 -15.39 6.73
CA HIS A 423 -27.51 -15.80 5.36
C HIS A 423 -26.00 -15.72 5.07
N PRO A 424 -25.17 -16.52 5.77
CA PRO A 424 -23.71 -16.42 5.72
C PRO A 424 -23.09 -16.63 4.33
N PHE A 425 -23.65 -17.50 3.51
CA PHE A 425 -23.17 -17.75 2.15
C PHE A 425 -23.51 -16.61 1.17
N ARG A 426 -24.62 -15.90 1.40
CA ARG A 426 -25.00 -14.74 0.61
C ARG A 426 -24.10 -13.55 0.92
N GLU A 427 -23.83 -13.31 2.20
CA GLU A 427 -22.79 -12.36 2.63
C GLU A 427 -21.42 -12.73 2.06
N ALA A 428 -21.09 -14.03 2.03
CA ALA A 428 -19.88 -14.54 1.40
C ALA A 428 -19.73 -14.16 -0.07
N PHE A 429 -20.79 -14.42 -0.82
CA PHE A 429 -20.87 -14.13 -2.24
C PHE A 429 -20.88 -12.63 -2.54
N ASP A 430 -21.65 -11.85 -1.77
CA ASP A 430 -21.76 -10.40 -1.94
C ASP A 430 -20.43 -9.69 -1.62
N PHE A 431 -19.69 -10.12 -0.61
CA PHE A 431 -18.35 -9.59 -0.32
C PHE A 431 -17.33 -9.92 -1.43
N VAL A 432 -17.37 -11.14 -1.98
CA VAL A 432 -16.49 -11.51 -3.11
C VAL A 432 -16.85 -10.68 -4.34
N ARG A 433 -18.15 -10.52 -4.64
CA ARG A 433 -18.64 -9.66 -5.72
C ARG A 433 -18.14 -8.23 -5.54
N ASP A 434 -18.32 -7.66 -4.35
CA ASP A 434 -17.91 -6.30 -4.05
C ASP A 434 -16.38 -6.16 -4.09
N THR A 435 -15.61 -7.12 -3.61
CA THR A 435 -14.13 -7.09 -3.71
C THR A 435 -13.66 -7.13 -5.18
N ILE A 436 -14.41 -7.82 -6.05
CA ILE A 436 -14.15 -7.89 -7.49
C ILE A 436 -14.59 -6.61 -8.21
N SER A 437 -15.69 -5.96 -7.81
CA SER A 437 -16.06 -4.65 -8.36
C SER A 437 -15.06 -3.58 -7.96
N HIS A 438 -14.61 -3.58 -6.70
CA HIS A 438 -13.57 -2.69 -6.18
C HIS A 438 -12.16 -3.01 -6.71
N ARG A 439 -12.03 -4.00 -7.60
CA ARG A 439 -10.78 -4.30 -8.29
C ARG A 439 -10.36 -3.20 -9.28
N ARG A 440 -11.28 -2.30 -9.66
CA ARG A 440 -11.06 -1.16 -10.57
C ARG A 440 -11.15 0.22 -9.91
N ASP A 441 -11.45 0.29 -8.62
CA ASP A 441 -11.95 1.53 -7.99
C ASP A 441 -10.88 2.50 -7.48
N ILE A 442 -9.60 2.12 -7.37
CA ILE A 442 -8.54 3.11 -7.08
C ILE A 442 -8.28 4.03 -8.26
N GLU A 443 -8.35 3.49 -9.48
CA GLU A 443 -8.16 4.27 -10.71
C GLU A 443 -9.21 5.37 -10.84
N THR A 444 -10.29 5.28 -10.07
CA THR A 444 -11.42 6.20 -10.07
C THR A 444 -11.48 7.09 -8.82
N MET A 445 -10.62 6.83 -7.81
CA MET A 445 -10.50 7.70 -6.64
C MET A 445 -9.74 8.97 -7.00
N SER A 446 -10.16 10.09 -6.42
CA SER A 446 -9.33 11.30 -6.47
C SER A 446 -8.07 11.08 -5.64
N TRP A 447 -6.92 11.50 -6.17
CA TRP A 447 -5.65 11.30 -5.50
C TRP A 447 -4.81 12.57 -5.56
N ILE A 448 -4.40 13.03 -4.38
CA ILE A 448 -3.45 14.13 -4.18
C ILE A 448 -2.12 13.60 -3.63
N HIS A 449 -1.00 14.04 -4.20
CA HIS A 449 0.34 13.86 -3.66
C HIS A 449 0.96 15.21 -3.24
N VAL A 450 1.68 15.21 -2.11
CA VAL A 450 2.32 16.41 -1.57
C VAL A 450 3.75 16.09 -1.17
N GLY A 451 4.69 16.90 -1.65
CA GLY A 451 6.10 16.78 -1.29
C GLY A 451 6.90 18.05 -1.58
N ASP A 452 8.12 18.14 -1.05
CA ASP A 452 8.99 19.31 -1.17
C ASP A 452 9.92 19.30 -2.39
N ASP A 453 10.12 18.16 -3.05
CA ASP A 453 10.91 18.05 -4.28
C ASP A 453 10.01 18.24 -5.52
N TYR A 454 10.26 19.31 -6.28
CA TYR A 454 9.47 19.62 -7.47
C TYR A 454 9.54 18.52 -8.56
N ALA A 455 10.71 17.92 -8.78
CA ALA A 455 10.85 16.93 -9.84
C ALA A 455 10.26 15.58 -9.42
N LYS A 456 10.55 15.15 -8.20
CA LYS A 456 10.16 13.83 -7.70
C LYS A 456 8.71 13.77 -7.28
N ASP A 457 8.25 14.77 -6.53
CA ASP A 457 6.94 14.75 -5.89
C ASP A 457 5.90 15.41 -6.79
N TYR A 458 6.20 16.61 -7.32
CA TYR A 458 5.22 17.33 -8.13
C TYR A 458 5.12 16.76 -9.55
N VAL A 459 6.22 16.75 -10.31
CA VAL A 459 6.22 16.26 -11.69
C VAL A 459 5.96 14.75 -11.75
N GLY A 460 6.64 13.95 -10.90
CA GLY A 460 6.46 12.50 -10.88
C GLY A 460 5.02 12.05 -10.58
N ALA A 461 4.32 12.76 -9.69
CA ALA A 461 2.90 12.49 -9.44
C ALA A 461 2.03 12.89 -10.64
N GLN A 462 2.25 14.07 -11.24
CA GLN A 462 1.49 14.52 -12.40
C GLN A 462 1.64 13.61 -13.62
N GLU A 463 2.86 13.14 -13.89
CA GLU A 463 3.13 12.18 -14.97
C GLU A 463 2.47 10.82 -14.71
N SER A 464 2.18 10.50 -13.44
CA SER A 464 1.43 9.31 -13.03
C SER A 464 -0.09 9.54 -12.95
N GLY A 465 -0.60 10.69 -13.41
CA GLY A 465 -2.03 11.03 -13.38
C GLY A 465 -2.58 11.43 -12.01
N ILE A 466 -1.71 11.77 -11.06
CA ILE A 466 -2.06 12.13 -9.68
C ILE A 466 -1.97 13.66 -9.52
N ASP A 467 -2.97 14.28 -8.90
CA ASP A 467 -2.92 15.71 -8.57
C ASP A 467 -1.81 15.98 -7.56
N ALA A 468 -1.07 17.08 -7.71
CA ALA A 468 0.10 17.34 -6.89
C ALA A 468 0.16 18.76 -6.34
N PHE A 469 0.64 18.90 -5.10
CA PHE A 469 1.01 20.18 -4.50
C PHE A 469 2.49 20.18 -4.12
N HIS A 470 3.21 21.19 -4.60
CA HIS A 470 4.59 21.42 -4.22
C HIS A 470 4.64 22.15 -2.87
N LEU A 471 5.23 21.53 -1.86
CA LEU A 471 5.37 22.10 -0.53
C LEU A 471 6.65 22.95 -0.44
N VAL A 472 6.46 24.26 -0.32
CA VAL A 472 7.55 25.24 -0.20
C VAL A 472 7.55 25.80 1.22
N ARG A 473 8.20 25.07 2.13
CA ARG A 473 8.38 25.46 3.54
C ARG A 473 9.04 26.86 3.64
N GLN A 474 8.65 27.66 4.64
CA GLN A 474 9.22 29.00 4.82
C GLN A 474 10.76 28.96 4.91
N GLY A 475 11.43 29.72 4.04
CA GLY A 475 12.90 29.77 3.95
C GLY A 475 13.54 28.76 2.97
N ALA A 476 12.77 27.88 2.33
CA ALA A 476 13.26 26.90 1.37
C ALA A 476 12.74 27.19 -0.05
N GLY A 477 13.58 27.80 -0.90
CA GLY A 477 13.39 27.81 -2.36
C GLY A 477 12.41 28.84 -2.94
N THR A 478 12.40 28.92 -4.27
CA THR A 478 11.55 29.83 -5.07
C THR A 478 10.31 29.09 -5.59
N ARG A 479 9.13 29.68 -5.39
CA ARG A 479 7.87 29.19 -5.98
C ARG A 479 8.00 29.16 -7.50
N ARG A 480 7.72 28.01 -8.13
CA ARG A 480 7.74 27.90 -9.60
C ARG A 480 6.43 28.41 -10.19
N LYS A 481 6.53 29.22 -11.25
CA LYS A 481 5.38 29.84 -11.92
C LYS A 481 4.53 28.75 -12.57
N GLY A 482 3.26 28.62 -12.16
CA GLY A 482 2.30 27.65 -12.70
C GLY A 482 2.13 26.35 -11.89
N ALA A 483 2.97 26.10 -10.87
CA ALA A 483 2.82 24.95 -9.99
C ALA A 483 1.85 25.25 -8.84
N GLN A 484 0.97 24.29 -8.52
CA GLN A 484 0.16 24.37 -7.30
C GLN A 484 1.08 24.26 -6.09
N THR A 485 1.12 25.30 -5.25
CA THR A 485 2.11 25.40 -4.17
C THR A 485 1.42 25.68 -2.84
N ILE A 486 1.88 25.02 -1.78
CA ILE A 486 1.48 25.30 -0.39
C ILE A 486 2.70 25.61 0.46
N SER A 487 2.56 26.39 1.54
CA SER A 487 3.70 26.71 2.42
C SER A 487 3.78 25.85 3.69
N ASN A 488 2.66 25.20 4.02
CA ASN A 488 2.49 24.31 5.16
C ASN A 488 1.30 23.37 4.88
N LEU A 489 1.19 22.27 5.61
CA LEU A 489 0.17 21.25 5.41
C LEU A 489 -1.24 21.71 5.81
N ILE A 490 -1.37 22.74 6.65
CA ILE A 490 -2.70 23.26 7.05
C ILE A 490 -3.43 23.90 5.87
N GLU A 491 -2.70 24.49 4.92
CA GLU A 491 -3.27 25.03 3.68
C GLU A 491 -3.97 23.94 2.83
N LEU A 492 -3.62 22.67 3.04
CA LEU A 492 -4.25 21.54 2.35
C LEU A 492 -5.59 21.13 2.97
N VAL A 493 -5.84 21.44 4.26
CA VAL A 493 -7.05 21.00 4.98
C VAL A 493 -8.34 21.44 4.28
N PRO A 494 -8.52 22.72 3.87
CA PRO A 494 -9.74 23.14 3.17
C PRO A 494 -9.92 22.42 1.84
N ILE A 495 -8.82 22.16 1.13
CA ILE A 495 -8.83 21.45 -0.17
C ILE A 495 -9.27 20.00 0.04
N VAL A 496 -8.68 19.30 1.01
CA VAL A 496 -9.06 17.94 1.36
C VAL A 496 -10.51 17.88 1.83
N ASN A 497 -10.97 18.85 2.64
CA ASN A 497 -12.36 18.91 3.07
C ASN A 497 -13.31 19.11 1.88
N ILE A 498 -13.00 20.05 0.97
CA ILE A 498 -13.82 20.31 -0.23
C ILE A 498 -13.80 19.11 -1.17
N MET A 499 -12.65 18.50 -1.42
CA MET A 499 -12.55 17.33 -2.30
C MET A 499 -13.20 16.10 -1.68
N ALA A 500 -13.07 15.91 -0.37
CA ALA A 500 -13.84 14.89 0.33
C ALA A 500 -15.34 15.20 0.22
N GLU A 501 -15.77 16.45 0.37
CA GLU A 501 -17.17 16.81 0.19
C GLU A 501 -17.67 16.62 -1.24
N GLN A 502 -16.92 17.02 -2.26
CA GLN A 502 -17.33 16.95 -3.66
C GLN A 502 -17.27 15.53 -4.24
N ASN A 503 -16.20 14.80 -3.95
CA ASN A 503 -16.03 13.44 -4.44
C ASN A 503 -16.91 12.47 -3.66
N LEU A 504 -17.17 12.74 -2.38
CA LEU A 504 -17.97 11.85 -1.54
C LEU A 504 -19.45 12.23 -1.53
N PHE A 505 -19.83 13.52 -1.59
CA PHE A 505 -21.22 14.00 -1.61
C PHE A 505 -21.66 14.43 -3.00
N SER A 506 -22.76 13.84 -3.47
CA SER A 506 -23.39 14.30 -4.70
C SER A 506 -24.00 15.68 -4.47
N ARG A 507 -23.88 16.59 -5.44
CA ARG A 507 -24.63 17.85 -5.49
C ARG A 507 -26.13 17.55 -5.68
N ARG A 508 -26.82 17.10 -4.63
CA ARG A 508 -28.29 17.08 -4.54
C ARG A 508 -28.74 17.26 -3.10
N ASP A 509 -28.38 18.38 -2.49
CA ASP A 509 -29.04 18.88 -1.26
C ASP A 509 -29.10 20.42 -1.26
N LYS A 510 -29.21 21.03 -2.45
CA LYS A 510 -29.55 22.44 -2.59
C LYS A 510 -30.66 22.62 -3.62
N VAL A 511 -31.87 22.22 -3.25
CA VAL A 511 -33.08 22.91 -3.69
C VAL A 511 -33.97 23.04 -2.45
N ASP A 512 -34.15 24.32 -2.10
CA ASP A 512 -35.00 24.96 -1.08
C ASP A 512 -34.71 24.74 0.41
#